data_AF-A0A7V9ZS36-F1
#
_entry.id   AF-A0A7V9ZS36-F1
#
_cell.length_a   1.000
_cell.length_b   1.000
_cell.length_c   1.000
_cell.angle_alpha   90.00
_cell.angle_beta   90.00
_cell.angle_gamma   90.00
#
_symmetry.space_group_name_H-M   'P 1'
#
loop_
_entity.id
_entity.type
_entity.pdbx_description
1 polymer ?
#
loop_
_entity_poly.entity_id
_entity_poly.type
_entity_poly.pdbx_seq_one_letter_code
_entity_poly.pdbx_strand_id
1 'polypeptide(L)'
;MKKFNLSILAAMLVFVFSVMDLSAQTRKSEQTKAWKQFQTAIARSDKTAVAVMIKFPFEASIVGSNLDYKIEMKADFIKNYALIFTKNRREIIVRGKYEPIADEDEFNFEMNDDSSGTHVFRFRKIGGAYYLVGTIGVG
;
A
#
# COMPACT_ATOMS: atom_id res chain seq x y z
N MET A 1 14.93 -48.49 24.15
CA MET A 1 14.68 -47.04 24.30
C MET A 1 15.46 -46.28 23.22
N LYS A 2 14.78 -45.69 22.23
CA LYS A 2 15.43 -44.91 21.16
C LYS A 2 15.89 -43.57 21.72
N LYS A 3 17.19 -43.31 21.73
CA LYS A 3 17.77 -41.99 22.06
C LYS A 3 17.44 -41.05 20.89
N PHE A 4 16.50 -40.13 21.11
CA PHE A 4 16.26 -39.04 20.17
C PHE A 4 17.48 -38.10 20.22
N ASN A 5 18.15 -37.90 19.08
CA ASN A 5 19.28 -36.99 18.96
C ASN A 5 18.79 -35.54 19.09
N LEU A 6 19.04 -34.95 20.25
CA LEU A 6 18.69 -33.57 20.62
C LEU A 6 19.25 -32.53 19.61
N SER A 7 20.36 -32.87 18.94
CA SER A 7 21.02 -32.05 17.92
C SER A 7 20.24 -31.93 16.60
N ILE A 8 19.41 -32.90 16.24
CA ILE A 8 18.55 -32.80 15.04
C ILE A 8 17.37 -31.85 15.31
N LEU A 9 16.85 -31.87 16.54
CA LEU A 9 15.76 -30.97 16.96
C LEU A 9 16.23 -29.50 17.00
N ALA A 10 17.44 -29.26 17.49
CA ALA A 10 18.05 -27.92 17.54
C ALA A 10 18.35 -27.35 16.14
N ALA A 11 18.85 -28.18 15.21
CA ALA A 11 19.12 -27.76 13.83
C ALA A 11 17.83 -27.43 13.05
N MET A 12 16.74 -28.18 13.27
CA MET A 12 15.43 -27.85 12.68
C MET A 12 14.85 -26.55 13.26
N LEU A 13 15.00 -26.30 14.57
CA LEU A 13 14.53 -25.06 15.20
C LEU A 13 15.23 -23.82 14.64
N VAL A 14 16.55 -23.84 14.45
CA VAL A 14 17.30 -22.72 13.87
C VAL A 14 16.88 -22.45 12.40
N PHE A 15 16.54 -23.50 11.65
CA PHE A 15 16.09 -23.36 10.26
C PHE A 15 14.71 -22.71 10.15
N VAL A 16 13.77 -23.03 11.06
CA VAL A 16 12.41 -22.46 11.03
C VAL A 16 12.41 -20.96 11.35
N PHE A 17 13.19 -20.51 12.33
CA PHE A 17 13.31 -19.07 12.61
C PHE A 17 13.92 -18.28 11.44
N SER A 18 14.94 -18.84 10.78
CA SER A 18 15.61 -18.18 9.65
C SER A 18 14.68 -17.95 8.44
N VAL A 19 13.73 -18.86 8.19
CA VAL A 19 12.79 -18.73 7.07
C VAL A 19 11.69 -17.70 7.36
N MET A 20 11.25 -17.59 8.62
CA MET A 20 10.25 -16.61 9.04
C MET A 20 10.79 -15.18 8.89
N ASP A 21 12.01 -14.92 9.37
CA ASP A 21 12.67 -13.61 9.24
C ASP A 21 12.91 -13.21 7.78
N LEU A 22 13.29 -14.16 6.92
CA LEU A 22 13.47 -13.90 5.49
C LEU A 22 12.15 -13.52 4.80
N SER A 23 11.05 -14.16 5.19
CA SER A 23 9.72 -13.88 4.64
C SER A 23 9.24 -12.47 5.02
N ALA A 24 9.44 -12.07 6.28
CA ALA A 24 9.10 -10.75 6.80
C ALA A 24 9.92 -9.65 6.14
N GLN A 25 11.24 -9.86 5.99
CA GLN A 25 12.13 -8.92 5.32
C GLN A 25 11.78 -8.76 3.83
N THR A 26 11.40 -9.85 3.16
CA THR A 26 10.93 -9.83 1.77
C THR A 26 9.65 -8.99 1.64
N ARG A 27 8.66 -9.21 2.52
CA ARG A 27 7.40 -8.44 2.52
C ARG A 27 7.65 -6.94 2.72
N LYS A 28 8.49 -6.55 3.69
CA LYS A 28 8.86 -5.15 3.92
C LYS A 28 9.49 -4.50 2.69
N SER A 29 10.38 -5.23 2.02
CA SER A 29 11.04 -4.78 0.79
C SER A 29 10.03 -4.54 -0.34
N GLU A 30 9.09 -5.47 -0.52
CA GLU A 30 8.03 -5.36 -1.54
C GLU A 30 7.08 -4.19 -1.26
N GLN A 31 6.64 -3.99 -0.01
CA GLN A 31 5.81 -2.85 0.39
C GLN A 31 6.55 -1.53 0.14
N THR A 32 7.82 -1.44 0.55
CA THR A 32 8.67 -0.27 0.29
C THR A 32 8.79 0.04 -1.20
N LYS A 33 8.98 -1.01 -2.01
CA LYS A 33 9.07 -0.87 -3.47
C LYS A 33 7.76 -0.35 -4.05
N ALA A 34 6.62 -0.92 -3.65
CA ALA A 34 5.30 -0.48 -4.10
C ALA A 34 5.03 0.99 -3.72
N TRP A 35 5.33 1.36 -2.47
CA TRP A 35 5.20 2.75 -2.02
C TRP A 35 6.06 3.72 -2.83
N LYS A 36 7.35 3.41 -3.05
CA LYS A 36 8.24 4.26 -3.86
C LYS A 36 7.78 4.39 -5.31
N GLN A 37 7.27 3.31 -5.90
CA GLN A 37 6.69 3.34 -7.25
C GLN A 37 5.49 4.27 -7.31
N PHE A 38 4.61 4.20 -6.31
CA PHE A 38 3.44 5.06 -6.20
C PHE A 38 3.83 6.52 -6.05
N GLN A 39 4.73 6.84 -5.11
CA GLN A 39 5.25 8.21 -4.93
C GLN A 39 5.87 8.76 -6.22
N THR A 40 6.64 7.94 -6.94
CA THR A 40 7.27 8.35 -8.20
C THR A 40 6.23 8.68 -9.27
N ALA A 41 5.18 7.87 -9.40
CA ALA A 41 4.08 8.12 -10.33
C ALA A 41 3.31 9.40 -9.97
N ILE A 42 3.04 9.61 -8.68
CA ILE A 42 2.37 10.80 -8.15
C ILE A 42 3.22 12.07 -8.38
N ALA A 43 4.53 12.01 -8.11
CA ALA A 43 5.46 13.12 -8.30
C ALA A 43 5.52 13.59 -9.77
N ARG A 44 5.45 12.64 -10.71
CA ARG A 44 5.40 12.92 -12.15
C ARG A 44 4.02 13.34 -12.65
N SER A 45 3.01 13.35 -11.77
CA SER A 45 1.60 13.49 -12.16
C SER A 45 1.16 12.52 -13.26
N ASP A 46 1.77 11.32 -13.28
CA ASP A 46 1.51 10.29 -14.28
C ASP A 46 0.27 9.49 -13.89
N LYS A 47 -0.90 10.05 -14.22
CA LYS A 47 -2.20 9.43 -13.96
C LYS A 47 -2.36 8.03 -14.58
N THR A 48 -1.66 7.73 -15.67
CA THR A 48 -1.72 6.41 -16.31
C THR A 48 -0.93 5.39 -15.50
N ALA A 49 0.27 5.76 -15.02
CA ALA A 49 1.05 4.91 -14.14
C ALA A 49 0.34 4.66 -12.80
N VAL A 50 -0.24 5.69 -12.18
CA VAL A 50 -1.03 5.52 -10.95
C VAL A 50 -2.20 4.57 -11.18
N ALA A 51 -2.91 4.70 -12.31
CA ALA A 51 -4.05 3.85 -12.61
C ALA A 51 -3.69 2.37 -12.84
N VAL A 52 -2.45 2.06 -13.25
CA VAL A 52 -1.97 0.66 -13.34
C VAL A 52 -1.74 0.04 -11.95
N MET A 53 -1.48 0.89 -10.95
CA MET A 53 -1.30 0.47 -9.56
C MET A 53 -2.62 0.35 -8.80
N ILE A 54 -3.76 0.65 -9.43
CA ILE A 54 -5.08 0.58 -8.79
C ILE A 54 -5.75 -0.75 -9.11
N LYS A 55 -6.33 -1.36 -8.09
CA LYS A 55 -7.29 -2.45 -8.29
C LYS A 55 -8.68 -1.84 -8.43
N PHE A 56 -9.32 -2.15 -9.54
CA PHE A 56 -10.72 -1.77 -9.79
C PHE A 56 -11.69 -2.89 -9.36
N PRO A 57 -12.90 -2.55 -8.87
CA PRO A 57 -13.38 -1.18 -8.61
C PRO A 57 -12.64 -0.53 -7.43
N PHE A 58 -12.50 0.79 -7.48
CA PHE A 58 -11.71 1.59 -6.54
C PHE A 58 -12.60 2.61 -5.84
N GLU A 59 -12.58 2.62 -4.51
CA GLU A 59 -13.33 3.57 -3.70
C GLU A 59 -12.46 4.78 -3.36
N ALA A 60 -12.93 5.98 -3.73
CA ALA A 60 -12.17 7.21 -3.61
C ALA A 60 -12.89 8.26 -2.76
N SER A 61 -12.24 8.74 -1.70
CA SER A 61 -12.68 9.97 -1.02
C SER A 61 -12.26 11.19 -1.85
N ILE A 62 -13.25 11.91 -2.35
CA ILE A 62 -13.06 13.12 -3.18
C ILE A 62 -13.16 14.37 -2.29
N VAL A 63 -12.23 15.31 -2.48
CA VAL A 63 -12.27 16.60 -1.78
C VAL A 63 -13.58 17.34 -2.08
N GLY A 64 -14.27 17.80 -1.05
CA GLY A 64 -15.52 18.55 -1.18
C GLY A 64 -16.77 17.68 -1.40
N SER A 65 -16.64 16.36 -1.30
CA SER A 65 -17.76 15.41 -1.30
C SER A 65 -17.79 14.67 0.04
N ASN A 66 -18.97 14.57 0.65
CA ASN A 66 -19.19 13.73 1.83
C ASN A 66 -19.49 12.25 1.46
N LEU A 67 -19.31 11.89 0.18
CA LEU A 67 -19.59 10.57 -0.35
C LEU A 67 -18.34 9.96 -0.95
N ASP A 68 -18.09 8.69 -0.59
CA ASP A 68 -17.11 7.84 -1.26
C ASP A 68 -17.55 7.61 -2.71
N TYR A 69 -16.68 7.97 -3.64
CA TYR A 69 -16.94 7.82 -5.06
C TYR A 69 -16.37 6.48 -5.54
N LYS A 70 -17.25 5.62 -6.06
CA LYS A 70 -16.85 4.32 -6.61
C LYS A 70 -16.45 4.48 -8.07
N ILE A 71 -15.20 4.14 -8.36
CA ILE A 71 -14.61 4.21 -9.70
C ILE A 71 -14.50 2.79 -10.25
N GLU A 72 -15.33 2.47 -11.24
CA GLU A 72 -15.42 1.10 -11.78
C GLU A 72 -14.27 0.76 -12.72
N MET A 73 -13.67 1.76 -13.40
CA MET A 73 -12.68 1.51 -14.43
C MET A 73 -11.58 2.57 -14.54
N LYS A 74 -10.48 2.16 -15.17
CA LYS A 74 -9.27 2.97 -15.41
C LYS A 74 -9.55 4.30 -16.11
N ALA A 75 -10.45 4.33 -17.09
CA ALA A 75 -10.74 5.56 -17.84
C ALA A 75 -11.37 6.64 -16.93
N ASP A 76 -12.32 6.24 -16.08
CA ASP A 76 -12.99 7.14 -15.14
C ASP A 76 -12.02 7.65 -14.08
N PHE A 77 -11.11 6.81 -13.60
CA PHE A 77 -10.04 7.24 -12.71
C PHE A 77 -9.18 8.33 -13.35
N ILE A 78 -8.72 8.11 -14.59
CA ILE A 78 -7.85 9.05 -15.31
C ILE A 78 -8.56 10.40 -15.52
N LYS A 79 -9.88 10.40 -15.75
CA LYS A 79 -10.70 11.61 -15.89
C LYS A 79 -10.82 12.37 -14.56
N ASN A 80 -10.98 11.65 -13.45
CA ASN A 80 -11.21 12.22 -12.13
C ASN A 80 -9.92 12.38 -11.29
N TYR A 81 -8.75 12.06 -11.85
CA TYR A 81 -7.47 12.03 -11.13
C TYR A 81 -7.19 13.29 -10.30
N ALA A 82 -7.44 14.48 -10.85
CA ALA A 82 -7.16 15.74 -10.18
C ALA A 82 -8.09 16.02 -8.98
N LEU A 83 -9.28 15.41 -8.94
CA LEU A 83 -10.23 15.52 -7.83
C LEU A 83 -9.85 14.61 -6.65
N ILE A 84 -9.30 13.43 -6.97
CA ILE A 84 -8.87 12.43 -5.99
C ILE A 84 -7.49 12.81 -5.42
N PHE A 85 -6.57 13.14 -6.32
CA PHE A 85 -5.19 13.52 -6.05
C PHE A 85 -5.02 15.01 -6.34
N THR A 86 -5.58 15.86 -5.48
CA THR A 86 -5.37 17.32 -5.57
C THR A 86 -3.88 17.67 -5.44
N LYS A 87 -3.50 18.90 -5.82
CA LYS A 87 -2.11 19.35 -5.73
C LYS A 87 -1.54 19.15 -4.32
N ASN A 88 -2.28 19.57 -3.28
CA ASN A 88 -1.86 19.44 -1.88
C ASN A 88 -1.64 17.96 -1.49
N ARG A 89 -2.61 17.10 -1.78
CA ARG A 89 -2.51 15.66 -1.51
C ARG A 89 -1.30 15.02 -2.19
N ARG A 90 -1.03 15.37 -3.45
CA ARG A 90 0.15 14.86 -4.17
C ARG A 90 1.44 15.30 -3.48
N GLU A 91 1.54 16.55 -3.05
CA GLU A 91 2.72 17.05 -2.35
C GLU A 91 2.96 16.32 -1.01
N ILE A 92 1.89 16.07 -0.26
CA ILE A 92 1.94 15.30 1.00
C ILE A 92 2.39 13.86 0.72
N ILE A 93 1.78 13.18 -0.25
CA ILE A 93 2.15 11.80 -0.64
C ILE A 93 3.62 11.71 -1.05
N VAL A 94 4.10 12.66 -1.87
CA VAL A 94 5.49 12.64 -2.38
C VAL A 94 6.51 12.83 -1.27
N ARG A 95 6.19 13.61 -0.23
CA ARG A 95 7.05 13.83 0.93
C ARG A 95 6.84 12.80 2.05
N GLY A 96 5.73 12.08 1.98
CA GLY A 96 5.31 11.09 2.96
C GLY A 96 6.36 10.01 3.17
N LYS A 97 6.67 9.74 4.43
CA LYS A 97 7.46 8.57 4.82
C LYS A 97 6.50 7.45 5.17
N TYR A 98 6.80 6.26 4.68
CA TYR A 98 6.07 5.05 5.02
C TYR A 98 7.03 4.08 5.68
N GLU A 99 6.60 3.50 6.80
CA GLU A 99 7.33 2.47 7.53
C GLU A 99 6.63 1.13 7.30
N PRO A 100 7.26 0.18 6.58
CA PRO A 100 6.65 -1.09 6.25
C PRO A 100 6.49 -2.00 7.47
N ILE A 101 5.34 -2.66 7.56
CA ILE A 101 5.00 -3.61 8.63
C ILE A 101 5.06 -5.03 8.05
N ALA A 102 5.87 -5.88 8.67
CA ALA A 102 6.35 -7.13 8.08
C ALA A 102 5.28 -8.18 7.81
N ASP A 103 4.14 -8.15 8.49
CA ASP A 103 3.27 -9.33 8.62
C ASP A 103 1.89 -9.17 7.99
N GLU A 104 1.72 -8.18 7.13
CA GLU A 104 0.44 -7.92 6.48
C GLU A 104 0.59 -7.93 4.95
N ASP A 105 -0.33 -8.62 4.29
CA ASP A 105 -0.59 -8.50 2.84
C ASP A 105 -1.32 -7.19 2.52
N GLU A 106 -1.50 -6.31 3.51
CA GLU A 106 -2.10 -5.01 3.39
C GLU A 106 -1.20 -3.97 4.07
N PHE A 107 -1.19 -2.74 3.58
CA PHE A 107 -0.66 -1.63 4.34
C PHE A 107 -1.42 -0.34 4.05
N ASN A 108 -1.40 0.54 5.04
CA ASN A 108 -2.05 1.84 4.96
C ASN A 108 -1.01 2.96 4.99
N PHE A 109 -1.22 3.97 4.15
CA PHE A 109 -0.55 5.26 4.29
C PHE A 109 -1.59 6.28 4.74
N GLU A 110 -1.42 6.78 5.96
CA GLU A 110 -2.25 7.84 6.51
C GLU A 110 -1.59 9.19 6.26
N MET A 111 -2.37 10.17 5.82
CA MET A 111 -1.95 11.55 5.70
C MET A 111 -2.99 12.47 6.30
N ASN A 112 -2.55 13.59 6.86
CA ASN A 112 -3.44 14.66 7.28
C ASN A 112 -3.38 15.78 6.23
N ASP A 113 -4.53 16.12 5.67
CA ASP A 113 -4.71 17.26 4.77
C ASP A 113 -5.49 18.33 5.53
N ASP A 114 -4.82 19.43 5.92
CA ASP A 114 -5.41 20.52 6.70
C ASP A 114 -6.74 21.05 6.14
N SER A 115 -6.98 20.88 4.83
CA SER A 115 -8.20 21.31 4.16
C SER A 115 -9.31 20.27 4.10
N SER A 116 -8.98 18.99 4.25
CA SER A 116 -9.92 17.88 4.03
C SER A 116 -9.83 16.73 5.05
N GLY A 117 -9.12 16.92 6.15
CA GLY A 117 -8.97 15.94 7.24
C GLY A 117 -7.96 14.84 6.95
N THR A 118 -8.09 13.75 7.69
CA THR A 118 -7.20 12.59 7.54
C THR A 118 -7.64 11.74 6.34
N HIS A 119 -6.68 11.25 5.57
CA HIS A 119 -6.89 10.37 4.41
C HIS A 119 -6.03 9.13 4.54
N VAL A 120 -6.63 7.96 4.34
CA VAL A 120 -5.96 6.67 4.41
C VAL A 120 -5.94 6.04 3.02
N PHE A 121 -4.74 5.78 2.49
CA PHE A 121 -4.53 5.04 1.24
C PHE A 121 -4.24 3.58 1.58
N ARG A 122 -5.13 2.68 1.15
CA ARG A 122 -5.02 1.25 1.43
C ARG A 122 -4.41 0.50 0.25
N PHE A 123 -3.34 -0.23 0.51
CA PHE A 123 -2.66 -1.07 -0.47
C PHE A 123 -2.77 -2.54 -0.09
N ARG A 124 -3.10 -3.42 -1.03
CA ARG A 124 -3.22 -4.87 -0.79
C ARG A 124 -2.43 -5.68 -1.81
N LYS A 125 -1.78 -6.75 -1.36
CA LYS A 125 -1.08 -7.72 -2.20
C LYS A 125 -2.09 -8.60 -2.92
N ILE A 126 -2.10 -8.57 -4.24
CA ILE A 126 -2.98 -9.35 -5.11
C ILE A 126 -2.12 -9.94 -6.22
N GLY A 127 -2.10 -11.27 -6.36
CA GLY A 127 -1.32 -11.93 -7.41
C GLY A 127 0.19 -11.61 -7.37
N GLY A 128 0.75 -11.35 -6.19
CA GLY A 128 2.18 -11.07 -6.00
C GLY A 128 2.59 -9.59 -6.10
N ALA A 129 1.67 -8.66 -6.38
CA ALA A 129 1.96 -7.23 -6.40
C ALA A 129 1.00 -6.45 -5.48
N TYR A 130 1.47 -5.34 -4.91
CA TYR A 130 0.62 -4.45 -4.13
C TYR A 130 -0.13 -3.48 -5.03
N TYR A 131 -1.44 -3.39 -4.82
CA TYR A 131 -2.34 -2.48 -5.52
C TYR A 131 -3.00 -1.53 -4.53
N LEU A 132 -3.18 -0.28 -4.91
CA LEU A 132 -4.05 0.65 -4.22
C LEU A 132 -5.51 0.19 -4.43
N VAL A 133 -6.19 -0.14 -3.35
CA VAL A 133 -7.57 -0.70 -3.37
C VAL A 133 -8.63 0.30 -2.92
N GLY A 134 -8.22 1.38 -2.24
CA GLY A 134 -9.15 2.43 -1.83
C GLY A 134 -8.44 3.60 -1.18
N THR A 135 -9.17 4.69 -1.04
CA THR A 135 -8.82 5.83 -0.20
C THR A 135 -10.00 6.20 0.67
N ILE A 136 -9.79 6.31 1.97
CA ILE A 136 -10.82 6.64 2.95
C ILE A 136 -10.53 8.03 3.48
N GLY A 137 -11.51 8.93 3.42
CA GLY A 137 -11.47 10.19 4.14
C GLY A 137 -12.02 9.95 5.54
N VAL A 138 -11.25 10.29 6.56
CA VAL A 138 -11.64 10.27 7.97
C VAL A 138 -11.83 11.73 8.37
N GLY A 139 -13.09 12.18 8.30
CA GLY A 139 -13.56 13.51 8.69
C GLY A 139 -14.44 13.43 9.93
#